data_AF-A0A7K2CS74-F1
#
_entry.id   AF-A0A7K2CS74-F1
#
_cell.length_a   1.000
_cell.length_b   1.000
_cell.length_c   1.000
_cell.angle_alpha   90.00
_cell.angle_beta   90.00
_cell.angle_gamma   90.00
#
_symmetry.space_group_name_H-M   'P 1'
#
loop_
_entity.id
_entity.type
_entity.pdbx_description
1 polymer ?
#
loop_
_entity_poly.entity_id
_entity_poly.type
_entity_poly.pdbx_seq_one_letter_code
_entity_poly.pdbx_strand_id
1 'polypeptide(L)'
;MDNDQRLATGEAWREFCDRFKAAGDRLLEDDFPAGAADRAEGYRHLGRLLMQGWIEQVEFGDRDFPVMYRHNDDVMRWGGPNIDNTYWRAHVSAEHSYLVTGWLPSGAMFVIQSAHGEMHQNRLGITAERSSDDFAVESDGSFTFVASATSHDGNWLPIDEHTDHISVRE
;
A
#
# COMPACT_ATOMS: atom_id res chain seq x y z
N MET A 1 0.52 12.05 -27.17
CA MET A 1 -0.45 10.94 -27.22
C MET A 1 -1.06 10.85 -25.82
N ASP A 2 -2.38 10.85 -25.68
CA ASP A 2 -3.00 10.64 -24.36
C ASP A 2 -2.80 9.19 -23.89
N ASN A 3 -3.14 8.89 -22.63
CA ASN A 3 -2.92 7.57 -22.05
C ASN A 3 -3.73 6.48 -22.75
N ASP A 4 -4.96 6.78 -23.18
CA ASP A 4 -5.85 5.81 -23.85
C ASP A 4 -5.27 5.38 -25.19
N GLN A 5 -4.77 6.33 -25.98
CA GLN A 5 -4.15 6.04 -27.26
C GLN A 5 -2.80 5.33 -27.11
N ARG A 6 -2.01 5.64 -26.07
CA ARG A 6 -0.78 4.91 -25.73
C ARG A 6 -1.05 3.45 -25.34
N LEU A 7 -2.15 3.19 -24.63
CA LEU A 7 -2.61 1.84 -24.31
C LEU A 7 -3.11 1.11 -25.56
N ALA A 8 -3.98 1.74 -26.35
CA ALA A 8 -4.56 1.15 -27.56
C ALA A 8 -3.51 0.73 -28.60
N THR A 9 -2.41 1.47 -28.69
CA THR A 9 -1.29 1.18 -29.61
C THR A 9 -0.22 0.24 -29.00
N GLY A 10 -0.37 -0.12 -27.72
CA GLY A 10 0.59 -0.92 -26.96
C GLY A 10 1.90 -0.20 -26.64
N GLU A 11 2.00 1.11 -26.87
CA GLU A 11 3.18 1.93 -26.53
C GLU A 11 3.44 1.90 -25.02
N ALA A 12 2.39 2.13 -24.22
CA ALA A 12 2.49 2.12 -22.76
C ALA A 12 3.01 0.76 -22.22
N TRP A 13 2.56 -0.35 -22.80
CA TRP A 13 3.03 -1.69 -22.42
C TRP A 13 4.51 -1.89 -22.76
N ARG A 14 4.94 -1.50 -23.96
CA ARG A 14 6.36 -1.61 -24.37
C ARG A 14 7.27 -0.77 -23.49
N GLU A 15 6.88 0.47 -23.20
CA GLU A 15 7.62 1.35 -22.29
C GLU A 15 7.71 0.78 -20.88
N PHE A 16 6.63 0.20 -20.36
CA PHE A 16 6.65 -0.50 -19.08
C PHE A 16 7.66 -1.67 -19.08
N CYS A 17 7.63 -2.53 -20.11
CA CYS A 17 8.58 -3.63 -20.24
C CYS A 17 10.04 -3.14 -20.34
N ASP A 18 10.29 -2.07 -21.10
CA ASP A 18 11.62 -1.49 -21.23
C ASP A 18 12.14 -0.89 -19.92
N ARG A 19 11.28 -0.23 -19.14
CA ARG A 19 11.63 0.24 -17.78
C ARG A 19 11.91 -0.91 -16.83
N PHE A 20 11.12 -1.99 -16.89
CA PHE A 20 11.34 -3.17 -16.05
C PHE A 20 12.64 -3.90 -16.41
N LYS A 21 12.95 -4.02 -17.70
CA LYS A 21 14.25 -4.52 -18.20
C LYS A 21 15.40 -3.68 -17.65
N ALA A 22 15.32 -2.35 -17.77
CA ALA A 22 16.34 -1.46 -17.26
C ALA A 22 16.53 -1.60 -15.73
N ALA A 23 15.44 -1.78 -14.97
CA ALA A 23 15.53 -2.06 -13.53
C ALA A 23 16.24 -3.40 -13.23
N GLY A 24 16.04 -4.42 -14.08
CA GLY A 24 16.78 -5.67 -14.03
C GLY A 24 18.27 -5.49 -14.31
N ASP A 25 18.63 -4.68 -15.32
CA ASP A 25 20.03 -4.41 -15.67
C ASP A 25 20.78 -3.69 -14.55
N ARG A 26 20.09 -2.85 -13.75
CA ARG A 26 20.68 -2.20 -12.57
C ARG A 26 21.22 -3.19 -11.54
N LEU A 27 20.63 -4.39 -11.45
CA LEU A 27 21.15 -5.43 -10.58
C LEU A 27 22.53 -5.92 -11.01
N LEU A 28 23.11 -5.46 -12.12
CA LEU A 28 24.48 -5.74 -12.52
C LEU A 28 25.48 -4.67 -12.09
N GLU A 29 25.02 -3.53 -11.55
CA GLU A 29 25.83 -2.40 -11.09
C GLU A 29 26.68 -2.75 -9.85
N ASP A 30 27.71 -1.95 -9.59
CA ASP A 30 28.72 -2.17 -8.53
C ASP A 30 28.15 -1.96 -7.11
N ASP A 31 27.03 -1.27 -6.97
CA ASP A 31 26.33 -1.06 -5.70
C ASP A 31 25.46 -2.26 -5.27
N PHE A 32 25.38 -3.32 -6.09
CA PHE A 32 24.68 -4.57 -5.78
C PHE A 32 25.65 -5.77 -5.65
N PRO A 33 25.38 -6.73 -4.75
CA PRO A 33 26.25 -7.91 -4.59
C PRO A 33 26.33 -8.77 -5.86
N ALA A 34 27.55 -9.09 -6.29
CA ALA A 34 27.81 -9.77 -7.57
C ALA A 34 27.78 -11.31 -7.51
N GLY A 35 27.55 -11.90 -6.34
CA GLY A 35 27.49 -13.35 -6.17
C GLY A 35 26.32 -13.97 -6.94
N ALA A 36 26.49 -15.19 -7.48
CA ALA A 36 25.43 -15.84 -8.26
C ALA A 36 24.13 -16.04 -7.47
N ALA A 37 24.24 -16.38 -6.18
CA ALA A 37 23.09 -16.52 -5.29
C ALA A 37 22.42 -15.15 -5.02
N ASP A 38 23.19 -14.10 -4.80
CA ASP A 38 22.67 -12.75 -4.58
C ASP A 38 21.98 -12.20 -5.83
N ARG A 39 22.56 -12.43 -7.02
CA ARG A 39 21.93 -12.06 -8.31
C ARG A 39 20.60 -12.78 -8.48
N ALA A 40 20.54 -14.08 -8.21
CA ALA A 40 19.28 -14.83 -8.25
C ALA A 40 18.24 -14.25 -7.26
N GLU A 41 18.66 -13.88 -6.05
CA GLU A 41 17.78 -13.24 -5.09
C GLU A 41 17.32 -11.86 -5.55
N GLY A 42 18.20 -11.05 -6.13
CA GLY A 42 17.89 -9.73 -6.67
C GLY A 42 16.81 -9.79 -7.73
N TYR A 43 16.93 -10.69 -8.71
CA TYR A 43 15.89 -10.86 -9.72
C TYR A 43 14.57 -11.39 -9.13
N ARG A 44 14.65 -12.29 -8.14
CA ARG A 44 13.45 -12.77 -7.43
C ARG A 44 12.76 -11.64 -6.67
N HIS A 45 13.53 -10.78 -6.00
CA HIS A 45 13.01 -9.61 -5.30
C HIS A 45 12.40 -8.59 -6.27
N LEU A 46 13.07 -8.31 -7.39
CA LEU A 46 12.54 -7.44 -8.45
C LEU A 46 11.19 -7.93 -8.99
N GLY A 47 11.03 -9.24 -9.19
CA GLY A 47 9.75 -9.85 -9.58
C GLY A 47 8.66 -9.65 -8.51
N ARG A 48 8.99 -9.75 -7.22
CA ARG A 48 8.06 -9.48 -6.11
C ARG A 48 7.62 -8.02 -6.07
N LEU A 49 8.56 -7.09 -6.26
CA LEU A 49 8.25 -5.65 -6.34
C LEU A 49 7.34 -5.34 -7.51
N LEU A 50 7.53 -6.02 -8.65
CA LEU A 50 6.61 -5.90 -9.78
C LEU A 50 5.20 -6.37 -9.42
N MET A 51 5.06 -7.56 -8.81
CA MET A 51 3.74 -8.06 -8.40
C MET A 51 3.04 -7.09 -7.43
N GLN A 52 3.77 -6.57 -6.45
CA GLN A 52 3.23 -5.60 -5.51
C GLN A 52 2.78 -4.31 -6.21
N GLY A 53 3.64 -3.72 -7.05
CA GLY A 53 3.30 -2.52 -7.80
C GLY A 53 2.12 -2.72 -8.75
N TRP A 54 1.99 -3.93 -9.32
CA TRP A 54 0.85 -4.28 -10.16
C TRP A 54 -0.45 -4.34 -9.35
N ILE A 55 -0.44 -5.05 -8.23
CA ILE A 55 -1.59 -5.14 -7.32
C ILE A 55 -2.01 -3.75 -6.84
N GLU A 56 -1.05 -2.94 -6.42
CA GLU A 56 -1.30 -1.61 -5.87
C GLU A 56 -1.82 -0.61 -6.92
N GLN A 57 -1.22 -0.59 -8.12
CA GLN A 57 -1.51 0.46 -9.11
C GLN A 57 -2.53 0.04 -10.16
N VAL A 58 -2.71 -1.26 -10.41
CA VAL A 58 -3.59 -1.80 -11.47
C VAL A 58 -4.81 -2.48 -10.89
N GLU A 59 -4.64 -3.39 -9.94
CA GLU A 59 -5.76 -4.17 -9.39
C GLU A 59 -6.57 -3.37 -8.35
N PHE A 60 -5.90 -2.61 -7.48
CA PHE A 60 -6.50 -1.87 -6.37
C PHE A 60 -6.21 -0.37 -6.37
N GLY A 61 -5.83 0.17 -7.54
CA GLY A 61 -5.47 1.59 -7.71
C GLY A 61 -6.68 2.53 -7.81
N ASP A 62 -7.89 2.01 -7.99
CA ASP A 62 -9.12 2.80 -8.10
C ASP A 62 -9.58 3.30 -6.73
N ARG A 63 -9.51 4.62 -6.51
CA ARG A 63 -9.87 5.28 -5.26
C ARG A 63 -11.38 5.45 -5.08
N ASP A 64 -12.16 5.37 -6.16
CA ASP A 64 -13.62 5.43 -6.10
C ASP A 64 -14.21 4.07 -5.67
N PHE A 65 -13.46 2.99 -5.90
CA PHE A 65 -13.81 1.62 -5.53
C PHE A 65 -12.72 0.97 -4.68
N PRO A 66 -12.44 1.51 -3.48
CA PRO A 66 -11.31 1.07 -2.68
C PRO A 66 -11.51 -0.36 -2.18
N VAL A 67 -10.43 -1.14 -2.21
CA VAL A 67 -10.38 -2.50 -1.68
C VAL A 67 -9.27 -2.59 -0.65
N MET A 68 -9.60 -3.17 0.51
CA MET A 68 -8.58 -3.52 1.51
C MET A 68 -7.90 -4.82 1.08
N TYR A 69 -6.59 -4.78 0.86
CA TYR A 69 -5.80 -5.92 0.40
C TYR A 69 -4.58 -6.18 1.27
N ARG A 70 -4.05 -7.41 1.19
CA ARG A 70 -2.82 -7.81 1.86
C ARG A 70 -1.63 -7.09 1.22
N HIS A 71 -0.91 -6.31 2.00
CA HIS A 71 0.32 -5.65 1.59
C HIS A 71 1.51 -6.30 2.29
N ASN A 72 2.71 -6.22 1.70
CA ASN A 72 3.97 -6.68 2.29
C ASN A 72 3.87 -8.07 2.97
N ASP A 73 3.18 -9.00 2.31
CA ASP A 73 2.83 -10.32 2.84
C ASP A 73 3.95 -11.36 2.63
N ASP A 74 3.66 -12.64 2.87
CA ASP A 74 4.62 -13.74 2.75
C ASP A 74 5.25 -13.90 1.35
N VAL A 75 4.59 -13.39 0.32
CA VAL A 75 5.04 -13.50 -1.07
C VAL A 75 5.72 -12.21 -1.53
N MET A 76 5.24 -11.05 -1.08
CA MET A 76 5.61 -9.72 -1.60
C MET A 76 6.38 -8.89 -0.57
N ARG A 77 7.29 -9.54 0.17
CA ARG A 77 8.10 -8.87 1.20
C ARG A 77 9.07 -7.83 0.62
N TRP A 78 9.07 -6.63 1.19
CA TRP A 78 10.00 -5.56 0.90
C TRP A 78 10.20 -4.65 2.12
N GLY A 79 11.37 -4.01 2.23
CA GLY A 79 11.65 -3.06 3.32
C GLY A 79 11.78 -3.66 4.73
N GLY A 80 11.90 -4.99 4.85
CA GLY A 80 12.07 -5.68 6.13
C GLY A 80 10.81 -5.60 7.01
N PRO A 81 9.66 -6.16 6.57
CA PRO A 81 8.44 -6.13 7.37
C PRO A 81 8.65 -6.81 8.72
N ASN A 82 8.04 -6.24 9.77
CA ASN A 82 7.87 -6.99 11.02
C ASN A 82 7.06 -8.26 10.74
N ILE A 83 7.63 -9.42 11.06
CA ILE A 83 7.07 -10.75 10.78
C ILE A 83 5.84 -11.08 11.64
N ASP A 84 5.66 -10.35 12.75
CA ASP A 84 4.51 -10.50 13.62
C ASP A 84 3.29 -9.75 13.09
N ASN A 85 3.49 -8.84 12.11
CA ASN A 85 2.43 -7.99 11.59
C ASN A 85 1.78 -8.56 10.33
N THR A 86 0.47 -8.40 10.29
CA THR A 86 -0.38 -8.57 9.13
C THR A 86 -0.69 -7.18 8.57
N TYR A 87 -0.06 -6.81 7.44
CA TYR A 87 -0.25 -5.49 6.83
C TYR A 87 -1.40 -5.43 5.82
N TRP A 88 -2.30 -4.48 5.99
CA TRP A 88 -3.35 -4.20 5.04
C TRP A 88 -3.19 -2.80 4.44
N ARG A 89 -3.67 -2.62 3.22
CA ARG A 89 -3.70 -1.32 2.55
C ARG A 89 -4.98 -1.15 1.74
N ALA A 90 -5.45 0.08 1.62
CA ALA A 90 -6.46 0.50 0.66
C ALA A 90 -6.11 1.89 0.12
N HIS A 91 -6.24 2.11 -1.18
CA HIS A 91 -6.10 3.44 -1.77
C HIS A 91 -7.33 4.28 -1.45
N VAL A 92 -7.12 5.56 -1.12
CA VAL A 92 -8.20 6.51 -0.82
C VAL A 92 -7.89 7.88 -1.42
N SER A 93 -8.92 8.72 -1.50
CA SER A 93 -8.90 10.12 -1.89
C SER A 93 -9.70 10.96 -0.91
N ALA A 94 -9.21 12.15 -0.55
CA ALA A 94 -9.94 13.10 0.31
C ALA A 94 -11.20 13.70 -0.34
N GLU A 95 -11.47 13.41 -1.61
CA GLU A 95 -12.73 13.78 -2.28
C GLU A 95 -13.93 12.99 -1.74
N HIS A 96 -13.70 11.84 -1.09
CA HIS A 96 -14.76 10.98 -0.57
C HIS A 96 -14.64 10.80 0.95
N SER A 97 -15.69 10.21 1.53
CA SER A 97 -15.69 9.69 2.89
C SER A 97 -15.93 8.19 2.86
N TYR A 98 -15.12 7.44 3.59
CA TYR A 98 -15.13 5.97 3.55
C TYR A 98 -15.57 5.43 4.90
N LEU A 99 -16.50 4.47 4.88
CA LEU A 99 -16.85 3.69 6.05
C LEU A 99 -15.98 2.44 6.07
N VAL A 100 -15.21 2.24 7.13
CA VAL A 100 -14.42 1.04 7.33
C VAL A 100 -14.98 0.27 8.51
N THR A 101 -15.31 -0.99 8.27
CA THR A 101 -15.87 -1.90 9.27
C THR A 101 -14.93 -3.07 9.46
N GLY A 102 -14.81 -3.57 10.68
CA GLY A 102 -14.00 -4.74 10.97
C GLY A 102 -14.43 -5.45 12.25
N TRP A 103 -13.66 -6.47 12.60
CA TRP A 103 -13.84 -7.25 13.81
C TRP A 103 -12.49 -7.46 14.48
N LEU A 104 -12.39 -7.07 15.75
CA LEU A 104 -11.19 -7.19 16.57
C LEU A 104 -11.42 -8.28 17.63
N PRO A 105 -10.75 -9.44 17.52
CA PRO A 105 -10.82 -10.45 18.57
C PRO A 105 -10.33 -9.92 19.92
N SER A 106 -10.87 -10.45 21.01
CA SER A 106 -10.44 -10.09 22.36
C SER A 106 -8.94 -10.27 22.54
N GLY A 107 -8.24 -9.20 22.91
CA GLY A 107 -6.78 -9.18 23.15
C GLY A 107 -5.93 -8.96 21.89
N ALA A 108 -6.55 -8.83 20.72
CA ALA A 108 -5.87 -8.38 19.51
C ALA A 108 -5.78 -6.85 19.48
N MET A 109 -4.81 -6.32 18.73
CA MET A 109 -4.54 -4.90 18.60
C MET A 109 -4.26 -4.59 17.14
N PHE A 110 -4.59 -3.38 16.70
CA PHE A 110 -4.12 -2.88 15.41
C PHE A 110 -3.68 -1.42 15.51
N VAL A 111 -2.86 -1.01 14.55
CA VAL A 111 -2.54 0.40 14.27
C VAL A 111 -2.99 0.70 12.86
N ILE A 112 -3.67 1.83 12.69
CA ILE A 112 -4.11 2.33 11.41
C ILE A 112 -3.54 3.71 11.13
N GLN A 113 -3.11 3.92 9.89
CA GLN A 113 -2.57 5.19 9.42
C GLN A 113 -3.27 5.62 8.15
N SER A 114 -3.62 6.91 8.06
CA SER A 114 -3.81 7.59 6.78
C SER A 114 -2.49 8.26 6.40
N ALA A 115 -1.99 7.97 5.20
CA ALA A 115 -0.66 8.36 4.78
C ALA A 115 -0.60 8.65 3.28
N HIS A 116 0.54 9.20 2.87
CA HIS A 116 0.84 9.40 1.46
C HIS A 116 2.28 9.06 1.12
N GLY A 117 2.43 8.55 -0.11
CA GLY A 117 3.68 8.11 -0.71
C GLY A 117 4.48 7.11 0.13
N GLU A 118 5.78 7.03 -0.16
CA GLU A 118 6.64 5.95 0.31
C GLU A 118 7.98 6.47 0.83
N MET A 119 8.43 5.93 1.97
CA MET A 119 9.71 6.30 2.57
C MET A 119 10.89 6.05 1.62
N HIS A 120 10.84 4.96 0.85
CA HIS A 120 11.88 4.57 -0.09
C HIS A 120 11.95 5.49 -1.32
N GLN A 121 10.92 6.31 -1.53
CA GLN A 121 10.90 7.34 -2.56
C GLN A 121 11.20 8.74 -1.99
N ASN A 122 11.54 8.86 -0.69
CA ASN A 122 11.64 10.12 0.04
C ASN A 122 10.37 10.99 -0.07
N ARG A 123 9.20 10.34 -0.09
CA ARG A 123 7.89 10.98 -0.24
C ARG A 123 6.92 10.43 0.81
N LEU A 124 7.32 10.44 2.08
CA LEU A 124 6.48 9.93 3.17
C LEU A 124 5.81 11.08 3.91
N GLY A 125 4.51 10.97 4.14
CA GLY A 125 3.79 11.75 5.13
C GLY A 125 2.69 10.94 5.80
N ILE A 126 2.51 11.16 7.10
CA ILE A 126 1.42 10.57 7.88
C ILE A 126 0.45 11.71 8.22
N THR A 127 -0.79 11.57 7.77
CA THR A 127 -1.86 12.52 8.07
C THR A 127 -2.43 12.24 9.45
N ALA A 128 -2.69 10.97 9.76
CA ALA A 128 -3.08 10.53 11.09
C ALA A 128 -2.63 9.10 11.36
N GLU A 129 -2.41 8.80 12.64
CA GLU A 129 -2.23 7.46 13.18
C GLU A 129 -3.16 7.26 14.37
N ARG A 130 -3.76 6.08 14.48
CA ARG A 130 -4.58 5.65 15.62
C ARG A 130 -4.25 4.21 15.95
N SER A 131 -4.28 3.86 17.23
CA SER A 131 -4.32 2.46 17.67
C SER A 131 -5.76 2.01 17.86
N SER A 132 -5.97 0.70 18.00
CA SER A 132 -7.28 0.13 18.36
C SER A 132 -7.84 0.70 19.66
N ASP A 133 -7.01 1.16 20.59
CA ASP A 133 -7.44 1.76 21.86
C ASP A 133 -8.08 3.16 21.68
N ASP A 134 -7.80 3.82 20.55
CA ASP A 134 -8.40 5.12 20.22
C ASP A 134 -9.82 4.97 19.65
N PHE A 135 -10.26 3.74 19.35
CA PHE A 135 -11.56 3.46 18.77
C PHE A 135 -12.50 2.81 19.79
N ALA A 136 -13.76 3.24 19.77
CA ALA A 136 -14.83 2.50 20.39
C ALA A 136 -15.03 1.17 19.64
N VAL A 137 -14.79 0.07 20.33
CA VAL A 137 -15.06 -1.29 19.86
C VAL A 137 -16.27 -1.82 20.62
N GLU A 138 -17.20 -2.41 19.90
CA GLU A 138 -18.42 -2.96 20.47
C GLU A 138 -18.10 -4.22 21.31
N SER A 139 -19.04 -4.60 22.18
CA SER A 139 -18.84 -5.74 23.08
C SER A 139 -18.64 -7.10 22.38
N ASP A 140 -19.03 -7.20 21.09
CA ASP A 140 -18.83 -8.39 20.25
C ASP A 140 -17.51 -8.36 19.45
N GLY A 141 -16.71 -7.30 19.62
CA GLY A 141 -15.47 -7.05 18.90
C GLY A 141 -15.64 -6.30 17.57
N SER A 142 -16.87 -6.02 17.13
CA SER A 142 -17.07 -5.23 15.92
C SER A 142 -16.64 -3.78 16.12
N PHE A 143 -16.10 -3.18 15.06
CA PHE A 143 -15.79 -1.75 15.06
C PHE A 143 -16.14 -1.15 13.71
N THR A 144 -16.38 0.15 13.72
CA THR A 144 -16.59 0.97 12.53
C THR A 144 -15.91 2.30 12.71
N PHE A 145 -15.26 2.82 11.68
CA PHE A 145 -14.77 4.20 11.66
C PHE A 145 -15.02 4.85 10.30
N VAL A 146 -15.07 6.18 10.30
CA VAL A 146 -15.15 6.97 9.08
C VAL A 146 -13.76 7.53 8.78
N ALA A 147 -13.25 7.29 7.56
CA ALA A 147 -12.10 8.02 7.03
C ALA A 147 -12.60 9.18 6.16
N SER A 148 -12.32 10.42 6.55
CA SER A 148 -12.81 11.61 5.83
C SER A 148 -11.97 12.84 6.12
N ALA A 149 -11.94 13.77 5.17
CA ALA A 149 -11.39 15.12 5.34
C ALA A 149 -12.27 16.00 6.23
N THR A 150 -13.56 15.69 6.34
CA THR A 150 -14.47 16.36 7.27
C THR A 150 -14.45 15.63 8.61
N SER A 151 -14.49 16.38 9.72
CA SER A 151 -14.58 15.79 11.05
C SER A 151 -15.89 15.04 11.26
N HIS A 152 -15.83 13.88 11.88
CA HIS A 152 -17.01 13.10 12.31
C HIS A 152 -16.96 12.84 13.82
N ASP A 153 -18.14 12.73 14.42
CA ASP A 153 -18.27 12.27 15.81
C ASP A 153 -17.93 10.77 15.91
N GLY A 154 -17.38 10.37 17.06
CA GLY A 154 -17.01 8.99 17.33
C GLY A 154 -15.70 8.59 16.63
N ASN A 155 -15.68 7.36 16.10
CA ASN A 155 -14.49 6.78 15.47
C ASN A 155 -14.21 7.45 14.11
N TRP A 156 -13.21 8.32 14.07
CA TRP A 156 -12.83 9.07 12.89
C TRP A 156 -11.32 8.99 12.63
N LEU A 157 -10.95 8.66 11.39
CA LEU A 157 -9.60 8.73 10.88
C LEU A 157 -9.48 9.92 9.90
N PRO A 158 -8.77 10.99 10.26
CA PRO A 158 -8.56 12.12 9.35
C PRO A 158 -7.83 11.70 8.08
N ILE A 159 -8.28 12.17 6.92
CA ILE A 159 -7.54 12.16 5.65
C ILE A 159 -7.46 13.59 5.12
N ASP A 160 -6.47 13.90 4.29
CA ASP A 160 -6.27 15.22 3.70
C ASP A 160 -6.03 15.12 2.19
N GLU A 161 -5.91 16.27 1.52
CA GLU A 161 -5.67 16.36 0.07
C GLU A 161 -4.38 15.67 -0.40
N HIS A 162 -3.48 15.30 0.50
CA HIS A 162 -2.25 14.57 0.19
C HIS A 162 -2.41 13.06 0.40
N THR A 163 -3.30 12.64 1.29
CA THR A 163 -3.55 11.22 1.63
C THR A 163 -3.90 10.43 0.37
N ASP A 164 -3.14 9.37 0.10
CA ASP A 164 -3.37 8.46 -1.04
C ASP A 164 -3.67 7.01 -0.63
N HIS A 165 -3.44 6.66 0.64
CA HIS A 165 -3.77 5.35 1.17
C HIS A 165 -4.04 5.34 2.68
N ILE A 166 -4.76 4.31 3.11
CA ILE A 166 -4.84 3.86 4.49
C ILE A 166 -4.02 2.58 4.61
N SER A 167 -3.25 2.45 5.69
CA SER A 167 -2.53 1.21 6.04
C SER A 167 -2.90 0.74 7.43
N VAL A 168 -3.04 -0.58 7.60
CA VAL A 168 -3.32 -1.23 8.88
C VAL A 168 -2.19 -2.21 9.19
N ARG A 169 -1.82 -2.31 10.47
CA ARG A 169 -0.88 -3.29 11.01
C ARG A 169 -1.54 -3.95 12.21
N GLU A 170 -1.66 -5.27 12.20
CA GLU A 170 -2.22 -6.08 13.31
C GLU A 170 -1.33 -7.27 13.63
#